data_AF-A0A6P0JX28-F1
#
_entry.id   AF-A0A6P0JX28-F1
#
_cell.length_a   1.000
_cell.length_b   1.000
_cell.length_c   1.000
_cell.angle_alpha   90.00
_cell.angle_beta   90.00
_cell.angle_gamma   90.00
#
_symmetry.space_group_name_H-M   'P 1'
#
loop_
_entity.id
_entity.type
_entity.pdbx_description
1 polymer ?
#
loop_
_entity_poly.entity_id
_entity_poly.type
_entity_poly.pdbx_seq_one_letter_code
_entity_poly.pdbx_strand_id
1 'polypeptide(L)'
;KALENALLDAFRNHNALKRVVRFHLEENLENIAGSSETPLVKVVNNLVDWADSQGKIAVLLIGAYQENSGNPRLKAFYEAFFQKYYLWDSPTPPQDFGPDIDWRGPTESTELQGFWQSSPDWYDVGFLQGAIAQSNAVCRIEIPSQKITATGVLIAPQLILTNYHVLHPNDTHDLQANALDTSLQFGYISGEDEVQVFRLDQQEPILSSSPPQELDYLLLQGERSLCNAKIKPVSLGVQTSLAPRMGLNLLQHPAGESLKLSISRDGITGLYPEKGWIQYVNKAVGGSSGSPCFNDDWQLVALHHAEKSRSFGTIREGILLSSIYPHIQSFLS
;
A
#
# COMPACT_ATOMS: atom_id res chain seq x y z
N LYS A 1 -28.72 1.53 -14.24
CA LYS A 1 -29.10 2.75 -15.02
C LYS A 1 -27.96 3.72 -15.33
N ALA A 2 -27.20 4.25 -14.36
CA ALA A 2 -26.14 5.21 -14.68
C ALA A 2 -24.98 4.58 -15.51
N LEU A 3 -24.60 3.34 -15.19
CA LEU A 3 -23.64 2.54 -15.95
C LEU A 3 -24.14 2.23 -17.36
N GLU A 4 -25.38 1.72 -17.51
CA GLU A 4 -26.00 1.44 -18.82
C GLU A 4 -25.96 2.65 -19.76
N ASN A 5 -26.29 3.84 -19.24
CA ASN A 5 -26.27 5.07 -20.01
C ASN A 5 -24.85 5.48 -20.43
N ALA A 6 -23.85 5.25 -19.58
CA ALA A 6 -22.46 5.50 -19.92
C ALA A 6 -21.95 4.53 -21.00
N LEU A 7 -22.32 3.25 -20.91
CA LEU A 7 -21.97 2.23 -21.91
C LEU A 7 -22.66 2.49 -23.25
N LEU A 8 -23.94 2.88 -23.26
CA LEU A 8 -24.66 3.22 -24.49
C LEU A 8 -24.10 4.46 -25.18
N ASP A 9 -23.61 5.43 -24.41
CA ASP A 9 -22.97 6.63 -24.94
C ASP A 9 -21.60 6.31 -25.56
N ALA A 10 -20.80 5.47 -24.88
CA ALA A 10 -19.46 5.09 -25.30
C ALA A 10 -19.45 4.06 -26.44
N PHE A 11 -20.42 3.15 -26.50
CA PHE A 11 -20.42 2.04 -27.45
C PHE A 11 -21.71 2.02 -28.26
N ARG A 12 -21.69 2.71 -29.41
CA ARG A 12 -22.87 2.89 -30.27
C ARG A 12 -23.20 1.70 -31.18
N ASN A 13 -22.46 0.60 -31.09
CA ASN A 13 -22.71 -0.62 -31.85
C ASN A 13 -22.26 -1.87 -31.10
N HIS A 14 -22.82 -3.03 -31.47
CA HIS A 14 -22.55 -4.32 -30.84
C HIS A 14 -21.10 -4.77 -30.99
N ASN A 15 -20.43 -4.47 -32.10
CA ASN A 15 -19.06 -4.93 -32.34
C ASN A 15 -18.06 -4.32 -31.35
N ALA A 16 -18.28 -3.07 -30.94
CA ALA A 16 -17.42 -2.43 -29.95
C ALA A 16 -17.63 -3.04 -28.55
N LEU A 17 -18.87 -3.34 -28.16
CA LEU A 17 -19.15 -4.10 -26.93
C LEU A 17 -18.62 -5.54 -26.97
N LYS A 18 -18.67 -6.19 -28.14
CA LYS A 18 -18.10 -7.55 -28.31
C LYS A 18 -16.61 -7.58 -27.98
N ARG A 19 -15.86 -6.53 -28.35
CA ARG A 19 -14.43 -6.44 -27.98
C ARG A 19 -14.24 -6.30 -26.48
N VAL A 20 -15.00 -5.40 -25.83
CA VAL A 20 -14.98 -5.25 -24.37
C VAL A 20 -15.22 -6.61 -23.70
N VAL A 21 -16.32 -7.27 -24.05
CA VAL A 21 -16.72 -8.54 -23.41
C VAL A 21 -15.74 -9.68 -23.71
N ARG A 22 -15.24 -9.78 -24.94
CA ARG A 22 -14.30 -10.83 -25.32
C ARG A 22 -12.93 -10.68 -24.67
N PHE A 23 -12.37 -9.46 -24.69
CA PHE A 23 -10.99 -9.25 -24.26
C PHE A 23 -10.85 -8.97 -22.77
N HIS A 24 -11.90 -8.42 -22.12
CA HIS A 24 -11.81 -8.03 -20.71
C HIS A 24 -12.65 -8.89 -19.78
N LEU A 25 -13.69 -9.55 -20.28
CA LEU A 25 -14.53 -10.44 -19.49
C LEU A 25 -14.34 -11.91 -19.85
N GLU A 26 -13.59 -12.19 -20.92
CA GLU A 26 -13.34 -13.53 -21.49
C GLU A 26 -14.61 -14.29 -21.87
N GLU A 27 -15.69 -13.55 -22.17
CA GLU A 27 -16.99 -14.12 -22.53
C GLU A 27 -17.38 -13.83 -23.98
N ASN A 28 -18.46 -14.47 -24.42
CA ASN A 28 -19.12 -14.12 -25.68
C ASN A 28 -20.38 -13.28 -25.41
N LEU A 29 -20.39 -12.03 -25.88
CA LEU A 29 -21.52 -11.10 -25.74
C LEU A 29 -22.85 -11.71 -26.22
N GLU A 30 -22.83 -12.49 -27.30
CA GLU A 30 -24.05 -13.08 -27.87
C GLU A 30 -24.65 -14.15 -26.95
N ASN A 31 -23.81 -14.85 -26.19
CA ASN A 31 -24.23 -15.89 -25.25
C ASN A 31 -24.84 -15.29 -23.98
N ILE A 32 -24.32 -14.14 -23.53
CA ILE A 32 -24.65 -13.58 -22.21
C ILE A 32 -25.64 -12.41 -22.27
N ALA A 33 -25.70 -11.68 -23.38
CA ALA A 33 -26.44 -10.42 -23.46
C ALA A 33 -27.36 -10.30 -24.69
N GLY A 34 -27.07 -11.02 -25.78
CA GLY A 34 -27.91 -11.10 -26.97
C GLY A 34 -27.16 -10.88 -28.28
N SER A 35 -27.78 -11.30 -29.39
CA SER A 35 -27.19 -11.24 -30.73
C SER A 35 -27.18 -9.84 -31.34
N SER A 36 -26.56 -9.70 -32.53
CA SER A 36 -26.59 -8.46 -33.33
C SER A 36 -27.99 -8.02 -33.75
N GLU A 37 -28.99 -8.90 -33.72
CA GLU A 37 -30.39 -8.57 -34.00
C GLU A 37 -31.12 -7.98 -32.79
N THR A 38 -30.56 -8.15 -31.59
CA THR A 38 -31.15 -7.62 -30.36
C THR A 38 -30.88 -6.12 -30.28
N PRO A 39 -31.88 -5.26 -29.96
CA PRO A 39 -31.63 -3.83 -29.80
C PRO A 39 -30.50 -3.54 -28.81
N LEU A 40 -29.57 -2.66 -29.17
CA LEU A 40 -28.35 -2.37 -28.39
C LEU A 40 -28.64 -2.00 -26.92
N VAL A 41 -29.69 -1.23 -26.68
CA VAL A 41 -30.16 -0.89 -25.33
C VAL A 41 -30.46 -2.13 -24.50
N LYS A 42 -31.12 -3.13 -25.10
CA LYS A 42 -31.44 -4.39 -24.43
C LYS A 42 -30.18 -5.23 -24.20
N VAL A 43 -29.24 -5.22 -25.15
CA VAL A 43 -27.93 -5.89 -24.97
C VAL A 43 -27.13 -5.28 -23.83
N VAL A 44 -27.04 -3.95 -23.75
CA VAL A 44 -26.33 -3.28 -22.64
C VAL A 44 -26.97 -3.58 -21.29
N ASN A 45 -28.31 -3.55 -21.20
CA ASN A 45 -29.00 -3.88 -19.96
C ASN A 45 -28.72 -5.32 -19.53
N ASN A 46 -28.89 -6.29 -20.44
CA ASN A 46 -28.62 -7.69 -20.14
C ASN A 46 -27.15 -7.92 -19.75
N LEU A 47 -26.20 -7.23 -20.39
CA LEU A 47 -24.79 -7.32 -20.05
C LEU A 47 -24.49 -6.79 -18.64
N VAL A 48 -25.12 -5.68 -18.26
CA VAL A 48 -24.99 -5.10 -16.92
C VAL A 48 -25.62 -6.01 -15.88
N ASP A 49 -26.83 -6.54 -16.13
CA ASP A 49 -27.51 -7.47 -15.22
C ASP A 49 -26.70 -8.76 -15.04
N TRP A 50 -26.16 -9.30 -16.13
CA TRP A 50 -25.27 -10.45 -16.07
C TRP A 50 -24.00 -10.12 -15.27
N ALA A 51 -23.35 -8.99 -15.54
CA ALA A 51 -22.13 -8.60 -14.84
C ALA A 51 -22.39 -8.39 -13.34
N ASP A 52 -23.55 -7.86 -12.95
CA ASP A 52 -23.96 -7.72 -11.55
C ASP A 52 -24.14 -9.09 -10.89
N SER A 53 -24.86 -10.00 -11.55
CA SER A 53 -25.09 -11.36 -11.06
C SER A 53 -23.81 -12.18 -10.85
N GLN A 54 -22.76 -11.86 -11.61
CA GLN A 54 -21.46 -12.53 -11.55
C GLN A 54 -20.42 -11.76 -10.71
N GLY A 55 -20.77 -10.62 -10.12
CA GLY A 55 -19.82 -9.75 -9.41
C GLY A 55 -18.75 -9.12 -10.32
N LYS A 56 -18.98 -9.09 -11.64
CA LYS A 56 -18.06 -8.60 -12.69
C LYS A 56 -18.29 -7.13 -13.09
N ILE A 57 -19.10 -6.36 -12.35
CA ILE A 57 -19.40 -4.94 -12.69
C ILE A 57 -18.13 -4.08 -12.79
N ALA A 58 -17.20 -4.25 -11.84
CA ALA A 58 -15.94 -3.52 -11.88
C ALA A 58 -15.11 -3.88 -13.12
N VAL A 59 -15.03 -5.17 -13.46
CA VAL A 59 -14.31 -5.67 -14.64
C VAL A 59 -14.94 -5.16 -15.94
N LEU A 60 -16.28 -5.18 -16.02
CA LEU A 60 -17.03 -4.61 -17.15
C LEU A 60 -16.72 -3.12 -17.34
N LEU A 61 -16.75 -2.35 -16.24
CA LEU A 61 -16.50 -0.91 -16.28
C LEU A 61 -15.05 -0.58 -16.64
N ILE A 62 -14.08 -1.33 -16.10
CA ILE A 62 -12.66 -1.17 -16.42
C ILE A 62 -12.42 -1.48 -17.90
N GLY A 63 -12.87 -2.63 -18.39
CA GLY A 63 -12.69 -3.01 -19.80
C GLY A 63 -13.38 -2.03 -20.75
N ALA A 64 -14.58 -1.56 -20.40
CA ALA A 64 -15.27 -0.51 -21.15
C ALA A 64 -14.45 0.79 -21.19
N TYR A 65 -13.91 1.24 -20.06
CA TYR A 65 -13.11 2.46 -20.01
C TYR A 65 -11.78 2.32 -20.78
N GLN A 66 -11.12 1.16 -20.73
CA GLN A 66 -9.90 0.91 -21.50
C GLN A 66 -10.14 0.95 -23.01
N GLU A 67 -11.28 0.42 -23.48
CA GLU A 67 -11.64 0.44 -24.91
C GLU A 67 -12.12 1.81 -25.41
N ASN A 68 -12.59 2.69 -24.51
CA ASN A 68 -13.06 4.02 -24.90
C ASN A 68 -12.85 5.09 -23.79
N SER A 69 -11.60 5.32 -23.42
CA SER A 69 -11.22 6.26 -22.35
C SER A 69 -11.48 7.73 -22.71
N GLY A 70 -11.60 8.03 -24.01
CA GLY A 70 -11.94 9.36 -24.51
C GLY A 70 -13.43 9.74 -24.35
N ASN A 71 -14.31 8.80 -23.98
CA ASN A 71 -15.72 9.10 -23.77
C ASN A 71 -15.94 9.82 -22.42
N PRO A 72 -16.44 11.06 -22.38
CA PRO A 72 -16.52 11.86 -21.16
C PRO A 72 -17.54 11.32 -20.16
N ARG A 73 -18.62 10.67 -20.62
CA ARG A 73 -19.67 10.13 -19.75
C ARG A 73 -19.22 8.84 -19.07
N LEU A 74 -18.53 7.99 -19.82
CA LEU A 74 -17.90 6.78 -19.30
C LEU A 74 -16.77 7.13 -18.35
N LYS A 75 -15.93 8.11 -18.69
CA LYS A 75 -14.90 8.64 -17.79
C LYS A 75 -15.48 9.14 -16.48
N ALA A 76 -16.50 10.00 -16.52
CA ALA A 76 -17.13 10.52 -15.30
C ALA A 76 -17.76 9.41 -14.44
N PHE A 77 -18.38 8.40 -15.08
CA PHE A 77 -18.92 7.26 -14.34
C PHE A 77 -17.82 6.37 -13.75
N TYR A 78 -16.76 6.10 -14.53
CA TYR A 78 -15.58 5.36 -14.09
C TYR A 78 -14.94 6.03 -12.87
N GLU A 79 -14.66 7.34 -12.95
CA GLU A 79 -14.08 8.11 -11.85
C GLU A 79 -14.99 8.11 -10.62
N ALA A 80 -16.30 8.33 -10.78
CA ALA A 80 -17.25 8.30 -9.66
C ALA A 80 -17.40 6.90 -9.03
N PHE A 81 -17.37 5.84 -9.85
CA PHE A 81 -17.42 4.46 -9.36
C PHE A 81 -16.16 4.11 -8.58
N PHE A 82 -14.99 4.48 -9.08
CA PHE A 82 -13.73 4.28 -8.37
C PHE A 82 -13.65 5.12 -7.09
N GLN A 83 -14.14 6.37 -7.11
CA GLN A 83 -14.25 7.17 -5.90
C GLN A 83 -15.17 6.51 -4.86
N LYS A 84 -16.24 5.84 -5.28
CA LYS A 84 -17.20 5.22 -4.36
C LYS A 84 -16.73 3.87 -3.80
N TYR A 85 -16.02 3.07 -4.59
CA TYR A 85 -15.67 1.68 -4.22
C TYR A 85 -14.19 1.47 -3.87
N TYR A 86 -13.32 2.42 -4.22
CA TYR A 86 -11.88 2.36 -3.89
C TYR A 86 -11.41 3.49 -2.96
N LEU A 87 -12.27 4.43 -2.54
CA LEU A 87 -11.95 5.47 -1.53
C LEU A 87 -12.69 5.33 -0.19
N TRP A 88 -13.32 4.18 0.10
CA TRP A 88 -13.54 3.77 1.50
C TRP A 88 -12.33 2.90 1.87
N ASP A 89 -11.33 3.33 2.64
CA ASP A 89 -11.32 4.26 3.78
C ASP A 89 -10.50 5.55 3.55
N SER A 90 -11.13 6.67 3.17
CA SER A 90 -10.92 7.96 3.86
C SER A 90 -11.78 9.09 3.24
N PRO A 91 -12.46 9.91 4.05
CA PRO A 91 -13.25 11.06 3.56
C PRO A 91 -12.40 12.26 3.08
N THR A 92 -11.07 12.12 3.05
CA THR A 92 -10.14 13.15 2.56
C THR A 92 -9.83 12.95 1.07
N PRO A 93 -9.65 14.04 0.30
CA PRO A 93 -9.14 13.95 -1.06
C PRO A 93 -7.80 13.21 -1.07
N PRO A 94 -7.40 12.59 -2.20
CA PRO A 94 -6.13 11.89 -2.33
C PRO A 94 -5.01 12.84 -1.90
N GLN A 95 -4.40 12.54 -0.76
CA GLN A 95 -3.39 13.37 -0.13
C GLN A 95 -2.04 12.70 -0.33
N ASP A 96 -1.05 13.48 -0.73
CA ASP A 96 0.32 13.02 -0.83
C ASP A 96 0.94 12.95 0.58
N PHE A 97 1.66 11.87 0.87
CA PHE A 97 2.34 11.68 2.15
C PHE A 97 3.83 11.41 1.94
N GLY A 98 4.65 11.93 2.85
CA GLY A 98 6.10 11.81 2.79
C GLY A 98 6.77 12.68 1.71
N PRO A 99 8.09 12.48 1.50
CA PRO A 99 8.89 13.21 0.52
C PRO A 99 8.36 13.09 -0.92
N ASP A 100 8.81 13.96 -1.82
CA ASP A 100 8.47 13.86 -3.23
C ASP A 100 9.14 12.64 -3.89
N ILE A 101 8.37 11.93 -4.73
CA ILE A 101 8.81 10.69 -5.39
C ILE A 101 9.24 10.99 -6.83
N ASP A 102 10.49 10.69 -7.17
CA ASP A 102 11.00 10.63 -8.56
C ASP A 102 10.50 9.34 -9.24
N TRP A 103 9.20 9.28 -9.56
CA TRP A 103 8.57 8.08 -10.10
C TRP A 103 9.13 7.70 -11.47
N ARG A 104 9.69 6.50 -11.55
CA ARG A 104 10.33 5.94 -12.77
C ARG A 104 9.63 4.70 -13.30
N GLY A 105 8.58 4.25 -12.60
CA GLY A 105 7.75 3.13 -13.03
C GLY A 105 6.73 3.52 -14.11
N PRO A 106 5.85 2.57 -14.49
CA PRO A 106 4.78 2.80 -15.45
C PRO A 106 3.91 4.01 -15.11
N THR A 107 3.52 4.78 -16.13
CA THR A 107 2.63 5.95 -15.97
C THR A 107 1.25 5.74 -16.56
N GLU A 108 1.07 4.68 -17.35
CA GLU A 108 -0.24 4.32 -17.90
C GLU A 108 -1.05 3.50 -16.89
N SER A 109 -2.33 3.83 -16.74
CA SER A 109 -3.23 3.13 -15.80
C SER A 109 -3.38 1.65 -16.10
N THR A 110 -3.32 1.28 -17.37
CA THR A 110 -3.43 -0.10 -17.87
C THR A 110 -2.23 -0.94 -17.44
N GLU A 111 -1.02 -0.42 -17.60
CA GLU A 111 0.21 -1.08 -17.17
C GLU A 111 0.23 -1.26 -15.66
N LEU A 112 -0.17 -0.22 -14.91
CA LEU A 112 -0.27 -0.30 -13.46
C LEU A 112 -1.35 -1.26 -13.01
N GLN A 113 -2.55 -1.26 -13.60
CA GLN A 113 -3.59 -2.25 -13.29
C GLN A 113 -3.11 -3.69 -13.50
N GLY A 114 -2.17 -3.93 -14.41
CA GLY A 114 -1.48 -5.21 -14.58
C GLY A 114 -0.60 -5.65 -13.40
N PHE A 115 -0.34 -4.78 -12.42
CA PHE A 115 0.27 -5.13 -11.12
C PHE A 115 -0.79 -5.43 -10.03
N TRP A 116 -2.05 -5.07 -10.29
CA TRP A 116 -3.18 -5.26 -9.37
C TRP A 116 -4.02 -6.48 -9.74
N GLN A 117 -3.89 -6.95 -10.98
CA GLN A 117 -4.48 -8.19 -11.45
C GLN A 117 -3.45 -9.33 -11.46
N SER A 118 -3.99 -10.53 -11.22
CA SER A 118 -3.50 -11.86 -11.64
C SER A 118 -2.88 -12.73 -10.55
N SER A 119 -3.72 -13.57 -9.93
CA SER A 119 -3.46 -14.94 -9.39
C SER A 119 -4.60 -15.30 -8.42
N PRO A 120 -4.99 -16.57 -8.25
CA PRO A 120 -6.06 -16.92 -7.30
C PRO A 120 -5.76 -16.40 -5.89
N ASP A 121 -6.80 -15.97 -5.17
CA ASP A 121 -6.77 -15.42 -3.79
C ASP A 121 -6.40 -16.46 -2.71
N TRP A 122 -5.63 -17.48 -3.06
CA TRP A 122 -5.24 -18.53 -2.14
C TRP A 122 -3.84 -18.24 -1.61
N TYR A 123 -3.77 -17.90 -0.33
CA TYR A 123 -2.54 -17.81 0.43
C TYR A 123 -2.37 -19.11 1.20
N ASP A 124 -1.14 -19.61 1.24
CA ASP A 124 -0.82 -20.71 2.14
C ASP A 124 -1.03 -20.25 3.59
N VAL A 125 -1.51 -21.14 4.46
CA VAL A 125 -1.72 -20.79 5.88
C VAL A 125 -0.41 -20.40 6.54
N GLY A 126 0.73 -20.97 6.12
CA GLY A 126 2.06 -20.58 6.54
C GLY A 126 2.41 -19.13 6.19
N PHE A 127 1.92 -18.61 5.06
CA PHE A 127 2.07 -17.19 4.73
C PHE A 127 1.36 -16.30 5.76
N LEU A 128 0.12 -16.65 6.13
CA LEU A 128 -0.64 -15.92 7.16
C LEU A 128 -0.01 -16.06 8.55
N GLN A 129 0.51 -17.25 8.89
CA GLN A 129 1.26 -17.47 10.13
C GLN A 129 2.51 -16.60 10.18
N GLY A 130 3.22 -16.45 9.05
CA GLY A 130 4.34 -15.52 8.93
C GLY A 130 3.92 -14.07 9.16
N ALA A 131 2.80 -13.64 8.59
CA ALA A 131 2.25 -12.29 8.81
C ALA A 131 1.98 -12.02 10.30
N ILE A 132 1.33 -12.96 10.98
CA ILE A 132 1.02 -12.89 12.42
C ILE A 132 2.30 -12.91 13.27
N ALA A 133 3.30 -13.68 12.85
CA ALA A 133 4.57 -13.71 13.56
C ALA A 133 5.29 -12.35 13.51
N GLN A 134 5.33 -11.72 12.33
CA GLN A 134 5.96 -10.41 12.15
C GLN A 134 5.12 -9.25 12.73
N SER A 135 3.79 -9.36 12.78
CA SER A 135 2.92 -8.29 13.29
C SER A 135 3.21 -7.92 14.74
N ASN A 136 3.69 -8.87 15.55
CA ASN A 136 4.05 -8.61 16.94
C ASN A 136 5.19 -7.59 17.08
N ALA A 137 6.07 -7.51 16.08
CA ALA A 137 7.23 -6.62 16.06
C ALA A 137 6.92 -5.25 15.46
N VAL A 138 5.72 -5.06 14.90
CA VAL A 138 5.29 -3.78 14.34
C VAL A 138 4.53 -3.01 15.41
N CYS A 139 4.94 -1.77 15.64
CA CYS A 139 4.29 -0.89 16.60
C CYS A 139 3.68 0.32 15.91
N ARG A 140 2.60 0.81 16.50
CA ARG A 140 2.09 2.15 16.23
C ARG A 140 2.91 3.14 17.04
N ILE A 141 3.44 4.14 16.35
CA ILE A 141 4.13 5.28 16.95
C ILE A 141 3.09 6.38 17.16
N GLU A 142 3.05 6.95 18.36
CA GLU A 142 2.29 8.17 18.64
C GLU A 142 3.20 9.24 19.26
N ILE A 143 3.04 10.48 18.79
CA ILE A 143 3.65 11.68 19.38
C ILE A 143 2.50 12.60 19.80
N PRO A 144 1.99 12.46 21.05
CA PRO A 144 0.74 13.09 21.47
C PRO A 144 0.75 14.62 21.35
N SER A 145 1.86 15.28 21.69
CA SER A 145 1.98 16.74 21.63
C SER A 145 1.80 17.29 20.20
N GLN A 146 2.19 16.51 19.19
CA GLN A 146 2.10 16.88 17.77
C GLN A 146 0.89 16.27 17.07
N LYS A 147 0.14 15.38 17.75
CA LYS A 147 -0.94 14.57 17.15
C LYS A 147 -0.47 13.78 15.92
N ILE A 148 0.78 13.33 15.94
CA ILE A 148 1.36 12.51 14.88
C ILE A 148 1.14 11.04 15.21
N THR A 149 0.77 10.27 14.20
CA THR A 149 0.73 8.81 14.24
C THR A 149 1.51 8.25 13.06
N ALA A 150 2.22 7.15 13.29
CA ALA A 150 3.03 6.48 12.28
C ALA A 150 3.24 5.00 12.63
N THR A 151 4.05 4.32 11.83
CA THR A 151 4.44 2.93 12.04
C THR A 151 5.93 2.85 12.39
N GLY A 152 6.29 1.90 13.25
CA GLY A 152 7.67 1.52 13.53
C GLY A 152 7.81 0.00 13.59
N VAL A 153 9.04 -0.49 13.50
CA VAL A 153 9.34 -1.92 13.53
C VAL A 153 10.52 -2.24 14.44
N LEU A 154 10.36 -3.23 15.31
CA LEU A 154 11.42 -3.77 16.16
C LEU A 154 12.36 -4.66 15.34
N ILE A 155 13.61 -4.22 15.16
CA ILE A 155 14.62 -4.91 14.34
C ILE A 155 15.69 -5.65 15.16
N ALA A 156 15.81 -5.32 16.45
CA ALA A 156 16.67 -5.98 17.44
C ALA A 156 16.15 -5.65 18.86
N PRO A 157 16.67 -6.25 19.95
CA PRO A 157 16.21 -5.94 21.30
C PRO A 157 16.26 -4.43 21.58
N GLN A 158 15.10 -3.83 21.81
CA GLN A 158 14.88 -2.39 21.99
C GLN A 158 15.13 -1.49 20.77
N LEU A 159 15.54 -2.01 19.62
CA LEU A 159 15.87 -1.17 18.47
C LEU A 159 14.67 -1.05 17.53
N ILE A 160 14.14 0.16 17.42
CA ILE A 160 13.00 0.49 16.56
C ILE A 160 13.49 1.25 15.33
N LEU A 161 13.03 0.82 14.16
CA LEU A 161 13.24 1.53 12.91
C LEU A 161 11.94 2.22 12.48
N THR A 162 12.04 3.49 12.08
CA THR A 162 10.97 4.28 11.45
C THR A 162 11.57 5.36 10.53
N ASN A 163 10.76 6.24 9.94
CA ASN A 163 11.29 7.33 9.10
C ASN A 163 11.68 8.57 9.90
N TYR A 164 12.64 9.34 9.36
CA TYR A 164 13.06 10.61 9.94
C TYR A 164 11.94 11.64 9.95
N HIS A 165 11.21 11.76 8.83
CA HIS A 165 10.15 12.75 8.70
C HIS A 165 8.97 12.52 9.66
N VAL A 166 8.85 11.34 10.29
CA VAL A 166 7.81 11.08 11.29
C VAL A 166 8.02 11.95 12.52
N LEU A 167 9.26 12.01 13.03
CA LEU A 167 9.59 12.79 14.22
C LEU A 167 10.02 14.22 13.88
N HIS A 168 10.33 14.51 12.61
CA HIS A 168 10.68 15.84 12.14
C HIS A 168 10.00 16.15 10.80
N PRO A 169 8.66 16.37 10.80
CA PRO A 169 7.90 16.59 9.56
C PRO A 169 8.21 17.93 8.89
N ASN A 170 8.69 18.92 9.65
CA ASN A 170 9.15 20.21 9.15
C ASN A 170 10.09 20.89 10.16
N ASP A 171 10.74 21.97 9.75
CA ASP A 171 11.79 22.67 10.51
C ASP A 171 11.33 23.33 11.83
N THR A 172 10.02 23.38 12.10
CA THR A 172 9.51 23.91 13.38
C THR A 172 9.39 22.83 14.45
N HIS A 173 9.65 21.56 14.12
CA HIS A 173 9.56 20.44 15.05
C HIS A 173 10.95 20.11 15.61
N ASP A 174 11.02 19.94 16.93
CA ASP A 174 12.25 19.50 17.58
C ASP A 174 12.29 17.96 17.61
N LEU A 175 13.28 17.40 16.91
CA LEU A 175 13.44 15.95 16.77
C LEU A 175 13.61 15.26 18.13
N GLN A 176 14.41 15.84 19.03
CA GLN A 176 14.70 15.27 20.34
C GLN A 176 13.48 15.33 21.27
N ALA A 177 12.78 16.46 21.30
CA ALA A 177 11.57 16.62 22.09
C ALA A 177 10.47 15.65 21.63
N ASN A 178 10.31 15.48 20.32
CA ASN A 178 9.36 14.51 19.76
C ASN A 178 9.74 13.07 20.09
N ALA A 179 11.05 12.73 20.07
CA ALA A 179 11.51 11.42 20.49
C ALA A 179 11.19 11.15 21.98
N LEU A 180 11.37 12.14 22.86
CA LEU A 180 11.05 12.01 24.28
C LEU A 180 9.54 11.92 24.56
N ASP A 181 8.70 12.51 23.70
CA ASP A 181 7.23 12.43 23.75
C ASP A 181 6.67 11.17 23.05
N THR A 182 7.52 10.39 22.38
CA THR A 182 7.10 9.23 21.60
C THR A 182 6.65 8.06 22.49
N SER A 183 5.51 7.47 22.13
CA SER A 183 5.06 6.18 22.64
C SER A 183 5.01 5.12 21.55
N LEU A 184 5.31 3.87 21.92
CA LEU A 184 5.33 2.70 21.06
C LEU A 184 4.22 1.74 21.52
N GLN A 185 3.23 1.49 20.67
CA GLN A 185 2.11 0.59 20.97
C GLN A 185 2.22 -0.69 20.15
N PHE A 186 2.57 -1.80 20.81
CA PHE A 186 2.64 -3.13 20.19
C PHE A 186 1.35 -3.90 20.45
N GLY A 187 0.93 -4.73 19.48
CA GLY A 187 -0.31 -5.50 19.58
C GLY A 187 -1.58 -4.69 19.32
N TYR A 188 -1.47 -3.50 18.73
CA TYR A 188 -2.63 -2.65 18.41
C TYR A 188 -3.42 -3.20 17.20
N ILE A 189 -4.24 -4.23 17.46
CA ILE A 189 -5.06 -4.93 16.46
C ILE A 189 -6.54 -4.92 16.87
N SER A 190 -7.45 -5.00 15.89
CA SER A 190 -8.89 -4.89 16.16
C SER A 190 -9.43 -6.13 16.89
N GLY A 191 -10.19 -5.91 17.97
CA GLY A 191 -10.83 -6.99 18.74
C GLY A 191 -9.94 -7.64 19.79
N GLU A 192 -8.72 -7.12 20.00
CA GLU A 192 -7.82 -7.51 21.08
C GLU A 192 -7.69 -6.34 22.06
N ASP A 193 -7.68 -6.65 23.36
CA ASP A 193 -7.60 -5.63 24.42
C ASP A 193 -6.16 -5.44 24.93
N GLU A 194 -5.24 -6.34 24.60
CA GLU A 194 -3.88 -6.35 25.15
C GLU A 194 -2.90 -5.56 24.25
N VAL A 195 -2.86 -4.24 24.46
CA VAL A 195 -1.86 -3.35 23.85
C VAL A 195 -0.72 -3.11 24.82
N GLN A 196 0.50 -3.45 24.42
CA GLN A 196 1.69 -3.16 25.21
C GLN A 196 2.25 -1.80 24.81
N VAL A 197 2.32 -0.87 25.77
CA VAL A 197 2.80 0.49 25.54
C VAL A 197 4.18 0.66 26.17
N PHE A 198 5.14 1.13 25.37
CA PHE A 198 6.50 1.45 25.79
C PHE A 198 6.87 2.88 25.39
N ARG A 199 7.98 3.37 25.94
CA ARG A 199 8.60 4.65 25.56
C ARG A 199 9.97 4.44 24.93
N LEU A 200 10.52 5.51 24.36
CA LEU A 200 11.93 5.57 24.02
C LEU A 200 12.78 5.81 25.26
N ASP A 201 14.06 5.47 25.17
CA ASP A 201 15.05 5.76 26.21
C ASP A 201 15.11 7.27 26.47
N GLN A 202 15.12 7.65 27.74
CA GLN A 202 14.98 9.05 28.15
C GLN A 202 16.31 9.83 28.11
N GLN A 203 17.43 9.14 27.92
CA GLN A 203 18.76 9.74 27.83
C GLN A 203 19.23 9.78 26.38
N GLU A 204 19.10 8.67 25.66
CA GLU A 204 19.60 8.50 24.29
C GLU A 204 18.54 7.82 23.40
N PRO A 205 17.43 8.51 23.07
CA PRO A 205 16.33 7.92 22.29
C PRO A 205 16.66 7.70 20.81
N ILE A 206 17.65 8.41 20.26
CA ILE A 206 18.02 8.40 18.84
C ILE A 206 19.46 7.93 18.72
N LEU A 207 19.68 6.79 18.05
CA LEU A 207 20.99 6.18 17.88
C LEU A 207 21.63 6.50 16.52
N SER A 208 20.79 6.60 15.49
CA SER A 208 21.22 6.92 14.14
C SER A 208 20.07 7.55 13.36
N SER A 209 20.39 8.44 12.43
CA SER A 209 19.41 9.19 11.66
C SER A 209 19.93 9.51 10.26
N SER A 210 19.01 9.60 9.30
CA SER A 210 19.29 10.15 7.97
C SER A 210 18.06 10.93 7.49
N PRO A 211 18.24 12.20 7.07
CA PRO A 211 17.13 13.06 6.69
C PRO A 211 16.48 12.64 5.36
N PRO A 212 15.32 13.23 4.99
CA PRO A 212 14.58 12.87 3.78
C PRO A 212 15.33 13.04 2.47
N GLN A 213 16.32 13.94 2.42
CA GLN A 213 17.15 14.17 1.24
C GLN A 213 18.19 13.07 1.01
N GLU A 214 18.32 12.14 1.95
CA GLU A 214 19.23 10.99 1.91
C GLU A 214 18.44 9.67 2.00
N LEU A 215 18.34 9.06 3.18
CA LEU A 215 17.73 7.75 3.40
C LEU A 215 16.51 7.77 4.33
N ASP A 216 16.07 8.93 4.81
CA ASP A 216 14.81 9.13 5.56
C ASP A 216 14.53 8.07 6.64
N TYR A 217 15.50 7.77 7.50
CA TYR A 217 15.31 6.78 8.57
C TYR A 217 15.73 7.33 9.94
N LEU A 218 15.15 6.75 10.98
CA LEU A 218 15.55 6.89 12.37
C LEU A 218 15.68 5.52 13.00
N LEU A 219 16.85 5.27 13.59
CA LEU A 219 17.06 4.17 14.52
C LEU A 219 16.88 4.71 15.93
N LEU A 220 15.85 4.21 16.61
CA LEU A 220 15.44 4.66 17.93
C LEU A 220 15.75 3.58 18.97
N GLN A 221 16.13 4.03 20.16
CA GLN A 221 16.36 3.19 21.33
C GLN A 221 15.09 3.18 22.18
N GLY A 222 14.45 2.02 22.29
CA GLY A 222 13.37 1.77 23.23
C GLY A 222 13.87 1.64 24.67
N GLU A 223 12.97 1.86 25.63
CA GLU A 223 13.26 1.69 27.05
C GLU A 223 13.59 0.24 27.44
N ARG A 224 14.31 0.06 28.55
CA ARG A 224 14.84 -1.26 28.98
C ARG A 224 13.78 -2.33 29.20
N SER A 225 12.58 -1.96 29.62
CA SER A 225 11.46 -2.91 29.83
C SER A 225 11.06 -3.62 28.54
N LEU A 226 11.34 -3.04 27.37
CA LEU A 226 11.08 -3.67 26.07
C LEU A 226 11.90 -4.96 25.86
N CYS A 227 13.06 -5.13 26.51
CA CYS A 227 13.79 -6.41 26.52
C CYS A 227 13.02 -7.54 27.20
N ASN A 228 12.15 -7.20 28.15
CA ASN A 228 11.35 -8.17 28.89
C ASN A 228 10.03 -8.47 28.17
N ALA A 229 9.67 -7.66 27.17
CA ALA A 229 8.54 -7.93 26.31
C ALA A 229 8.81 -9.21 25.52
N LYS A 230 7.83 -10.10 25.44
CA LYS A 230 7.92 -11.33 24.63
C LYS A 230 7.69 -11.03 23.14
N ILE A 231 8.32 -9.97 22.64
CA ILE A 231 8.20 -9.49 21.27
C ILE A 231 9.49 -9.87 20.54
N LYS A 232 9.35 -10.74 19.54
CA LYS A 232 10.50 -11.18 18.72
C LYS A 232 10.76 -10.12 17.64
N PRO A 233 11.99 -9.60 17.49
CA PRO A 233 12.32 -8.72 16.37
C PRO A 233 12.13 -9.39 15.00
N VAL A 234 11.89 -8.57 13.98
CA VAL A 234 11.72 -9.07 12.60
C VAL A 234 13.00 -9.67 12.05
N SER A 235 12.87 -10.57 11.07
CA SER A 235 14.02 -11.09 10.33
C SER A 235 14.47 -10.08 9.28
N LEU A 236 15.77 -9.80 9.18
CA LEU A 236 16.33 -8.82 8.25
C LEU A 236 16.77 -9.48 6.94
N GLY A 237 16.25 -8.98 5.81
CA GLY A 237 16.54 -9.44 4.45
C GLY A 237 17.60 -8.59 3.74
N VAL A 238 18.70 -8.26 4.41
CA VAL A 238 19.74 -7.32 3.91
C VAL A 238 20.38 -7.78 2.59
N GLN A 239 20.53 -9.10 2.42
CA GLN A 239 21.16 -9.73 1.25
C GLN A 239 20.13 -10.31 0.27
N THR A 240 18.85 -10.03 0.47
CA THR A 240 17.77 -10.55 -0.36
C THR A 240 17.82 -9.90 -1.74
N SER A 241 17.90 -10.71 -2.79
CA SER A 241 17.79 -10.22 -4.16
C SER A 241 16.32 -9.91 -4.47
N LEU A 242 16.03 -8.63 -4.72
CA LEU A 242 14.72 -8.18 -5.18
C LEU A 242 14.74 -7.94 -6.69
N ALA A 243 13.59 -8.09 -7.33
CA ALA A 243 13.38 -7.81 -8.74
C ALA A 243 11.99 -7.17 -8.97
N PRO A 244 11.81 -6.40 -10.06
CA PRO A 244 10.46 -6.00 -10.48
C PRO A 244 9.55 -7.22 -10.63
N ARG A 245 8.25 -7.04 -10.37
CA ARG A 245 7.23 -8.11 -10.32
C ARG A 245 7.38 -9.12 -9.16
N MET A 246 8.30 -8.90 -8.21
CA MET A 246 8.26 -9.65 -6.95
C MET A 246 7.24 -9.05 -5.98
N GLY A 247 6.84 -9.89 -5.02
CA GLY A 247 5.91 -9.52 -3.97
C GLY A 247 6.52 -8.56 -2.95
N LEU A 248 5.67 -7.70 -2.40
CA LEU A 248 6.02 -6.80 -1.31
C LEU A 248 4.82 -6.66 -0.36
N ASN A 249 5.02 -7.11 0.87
CA ASN A 249 3.99 -7.19 1.90
C ASN A 249 4.23 -6.12 2.96
N LEU A 250 3.22 -5.34 3.32
CA LEU A 250 3.35 -4.27 4.31
C LEU A 250 2.46 -4.55 5.53
N LEU A 251 3.03 -4.40 6.72
CA LEU A 251 2.30 -4.33 7.98
C LEU A 251 2.35 -2.90 8.48
N GLN A 252 1.18 -2.28 8.69
CA GLN A 252 1.08 -0.83 8.83
C GLN A 252 -0.09 -0.40 9.72
N HIS A 253 0.04 0.78 10.33
CA HIS A 253 -1.02 1.47 11.08
C HIS A 253 -1.58 2.65 10.26
N PRO A 254 -2.35 2.41 9.19
CA PRO A 254 -2.85 3.47 8.32
C PRO A 254 -3.77 4.38 9.14
N ALA A 255 -3.60 5.69 8.99
CA ALA A 255 -4.27 6.75 9.75
C ALA A 255 -4.18 6.59 11.28
N GLY A 256 -3.21 5.81 11.79
CA GLY A 256 -3.11 5.46 13.20
C GLY A 256 -4.14 4.41 13.65
N GLU A 257 -4.82 3.74 12.73
CA GLU A 257 -5.78 2.68 13.03
C GLU A 257 -5.09 1.36 13.43
N SER A 258 -5.91 0.37 13.82
CA SER A 258 -5.46 -1.00 14.06
C SER A 258 -4.60 -1.54 12.91
N LEU A 259 -3.60 -2.36 13.24
CA LEU A 259 -2.64 -2.89 12.27
C LEU A 259 -3.35 -3.57 11.09
N LYS A 260 -2.95 -3.20 9.88
CA LYS A 260 -3.44 -3.77 8.63
C LYS A 260 -2.31 -4.43 7.86
N LEU A 261 -2.64 -5.53 7.18
CA LEU A 261 -1.78 -6.19 6.22
C LEU A 261 -2.16 -5.77 4.80
N SER A 262 -1.19 -5.25 4.04
CA SER A 262 -1.31 -5.03 2.60
C SER A 262 -0.44 -6.05 1.87
N ILE A 263 -1.04 -6.87 1.02
CA ILE A 263 -0.35 -7.90 0.23
C ILE A 263 -0.29 -7.44 -1.22
N SER A 264 0.88 -7.58 -1.85
CA SER A 264 1.06 -7.36 -3.28
C SER A 264 1.98 -8.45 -3.82
N ARG A 265 1.50 -9.30 -4.74
CA ARG A 265 2.30 -10.42 -5.30
C ARG A 265 3.28 -9.98 -6.38
N ASP A 266 2.92 -8.95 -7.13
CA ASP A 266 3.74 -8.42 -8.22
C ASP A 266 4.11 -6.95 -7.99
N GLY A 267 3.98 -6.44 -6.78
CA GLY A 267 3.88 -5.00 -6.50
C GLY A 267 5.09 -4.14 -6.86
N ILE A 268 6.29 -4.73 -6.96
CA ILE A 268 7.52 -3.98 -7.23
C ILE A 268 7.55 -3.52 -8.68
N THR A 269 7.52 -2.20 -8.89
CA THR A 269 7.60 -1.58 -10.22
C THR A 269 9.04 -1.27 -10.63
N GLY A 270 9.94 -1.02 -9.68
CA GLY A 270 11.33 -0.70 -9.94
C GLY A 270 12.23 -0.76 -8.72
N LEU A 271 13.52 -0.99 -8.96
CA LEU A 271 14.58 -1.03 -7.95
C LEU A 271 15.70 -0.10 -8.37
N TYR A 272 16.17 0.73 -7.43
CA TYR A 272 17.23 1.72 -7.65
C TYR A 272 18.26 1.64 -6.52
N PRO A 273 19.04 0.54 -6.40
CA PRO A 273 19.99 0.35 -5.30
C PRO A 273 21.05 1.45 -5.20
N GLU A 274 21.44 2.05 -6.33
CA GLU A 274 22.39 3.16 -6.39
C GLU A 274 21.85 4.45 -5.74
N LYS A 275 20.52 4.60 -5.70
CA LYS A 275 19.82 5.66 -4.97
C LYS A 275 19.34 5.22 -3.58
N GLY A 276 19.31 3.91 -3.36
CA GLY A 276 18.82 3.28 -2.15
C GLY A 276 17.30 3.14 -2.07
N TRP A 277 16.58 3.20 -3.19
CA TRP A 277 15.11 3.20 -3.20
C TRP A 277 14.51 2.01 -3.93
N ILE A 278 13.28 1.68 -3.56
CA ILE A 278 12.39 0.72 -4.22
C ILE A 278 11.05 1.39 -4.49
N GLN A 279 10.51 1.19 -5.69
CA GLN A 279 9.20 1.72 -6.08
C GLN A 279 8.21 0.58 -6.30
N TYR A 280 6.98 0.79 -5.84
CA TYR A 280 5.95 -0.24 -5.88
C TYR A 280 4.54 0.33 -5.85
N VAL A 281 3.58 -0.54 -6.13
CA VAL A 281 2.15 -0.28 -5.97
C VAL A 281 1.53 -1.28 -4.99
N ASN A 282 0.72 -0.77 -4.07
CA ASN A 282 -0.11 -1.55 -3.16
C ASN A 282 -1.40 -0.79 -2.79
N LYS A 283 -2.18 -1.33 -1.84
CA LYS A 283 -3.42 -0.74 -1.32
C LYS A 283 -3.24 0.06 0.00
N ALA A 284 -2.07 0.61 0.29
CA ALA A 284 -1.86 1.40 1.52
C ALA A 284 -2.51 2.79 1.47
N VAL A 285 -2.74 3.38 2.64
CA VAL A 285 -3.35 4.70 2.85
C VAL A 285 -2.49 5.44 3.88
N GLY A 286 -2.46 6.77 3.84
CA GLY A 286 -1.65 7.61 4.73
C GLY A 286 -1.66 7.19 6.20
N GLY A 287 -0.53 7.39 6.90
CA GLY A 287 -0.24 6.80 8.23
C GLY A 287 0.65 5.55 8.16
N SER A 288 0.97 5.09 6.94
CA SER A 288 1.90 3.99 6.66
C SER A 288 3.38 4.36 6.79
N SER A 289 3.76 5.63 7.00
CA SER A 289 5.18 6.01 7.13
C SER A 289 5.89 5.20 8.21
N GLY A 290 7.06 4.67 7.88
CA GLY A 290 7.87 3.81 8.74
C GLY A 290 7.42 2.35 8.73
N SER A 291 6.47 1.98 7.86
CA SER A 291 6.01 0.59 7.78
C SER A 291 7.09 -0.32 7.20
N PRO A 292 7.33 -1.49 7.82
CA PRO A 292 8.20 -2.50 7.24
C PRO A 292 7.59 -3.07 5.96
N CYS A 293 8.42 -3.16 4.92
CA CYS A 293 8.12 -3.87 3.69
C CYS A 293 8.85 -5.22 3.70
N PHE A 294 8.09 -6.31 3.63
CA PHE A 294 8.57 -7.68 3.65
C PHE A 294 8.54 -8.33 2.27
N ASN A 295 9.50 -9.23 2.01
CA ASN A 295 9.38 -10.20 0.91
C ASN A 295 8.42 -11.35 1.27
N ASP A 296 8.28 -12.34 0.39
CA ASP A 296 7.39 -13.50 0.62
C ASP A 296 7.89 -14.45 1.72
N ASP A 297 9.18 -14.38 2.07
CA ASP A 297 9.79 -15.12 3.18
C ASP A 297 9.68 -14.36 4.54
N TRP A 298 8.90 -13.27 4.58
CA TRP A 298 8.72 -12.42 5.77
C TRP A 298 10.02 -11.83 6.33
N GLN A 299 10.98 -11.55 5.46
CA GLN A 299 12.18 -10.79 5.76
C GLN A 299 11.94 -9.31 5.45
N LEU A 300 12.29 -8.42 6.37
CA LEU A 300 12.28 -6.98 6.16
C LEU A 300 13.30 -6.62 5.08
N VAL A 301 12.84 -6.03 3.98
CA VAL A 301 13.70 -5.68 2.83
C VAL A 301 13.69 -4.19 2.52
N ALA A 302 12.68 -3.44 2.95
CA ALA A 302 12.61 -1.99 2.80
C ALA A 302 11.75 -1.34 3.87
N LEU A 303 11.84 -0.01 3.98
CA LEU A 303 11.04 0.82 4.87
C LEU A 303 10.17 1.77 4.02
N HIS A 304 8.85 1.69 4.13
CA HIS A 304 7.94 2.59 3.41
C HIS A 304 8.09 4.03 3.91
N HIS A 305 8.31 5.00 3.01
CA HIS A 305 8.51 6.40 3.41
C HIS A 305 7.66 7.43 2.66
N ALA A 306 7.13 7.10 1.48
CA ALA A 306 6.40 8.04 0.66
C ALA A 306 5.30 7.39 -0.16
N GLU A 307 4.21 8.14 -0.35
CA GLU A 307 3.16 7.81 -1.30
C GLU A 307 2.63 9.06 -2.00
N LYS A 308 2.36 8.93 -3.30
CA LYS A 308 1.80 10.01 -4.11
C LYS A 308 0.57 9.52 -4.85
N SER A 309 -0.49 10.32 -4.75
CA SER A 309 -1.75 10.08 -5.45
C SER A 309 -1.59 10.46 -6.92
N ARG A 310 -2.10 9.61 -7.81
CA ARG A 310 -2.12 9.81 -9.26
C ARG A 310 -3.51 9.50 -9.81
N SER A 311 -3.82 9.98 -11.00
CA SER A 311 -5.10 9.72 -11.68
C SER A 311 -5.38 8.24 -11.91
N PHE A 312 -4.34 7.40 -11.84
CA PHE A 312 -4.38 5.97 -12.10
C PHE A 312 -4.21 5.10 -10.85
N GLY A 313 -4.10 5.70 -9.65
CA GLY A 313 -3.86 4.99 -8.38
C GLY A 313 -2.79 5.66 -7.54
N THR A 314 -2.33 4.97 -6.50
CA THR A 314 -1.28 5.49 -5.60
C THR A 314 0.04 4.80 -5.91
N ILE A 315 1.07 5.61 -6.17
CA ILE A 315 2.46 5.15 -6.33
C ILE A 315 3.20 5.32 -5.01
N ARG A 316 4.18 4.45 -4.75
CA ARG A 316 4.89 4.42 -3.48
C ARG A 316 6.38 4.21 -3.66
N GLU A 317 7.11 4.70 -2.67
CA GLU A 317 8.54 4.52 -2.54
C GLU A 317 8.87 4.00 -1.14
N GLY A 318 9.89 3.17 -1.06
CA GLY A 318 10.51 2.74 0.18
C GLY A 318 12.02 2.84 0.08
N ILE A 319 12.66 2.92 1.23
CA ILE A 319 14.10 2.92 1.36
C ILE A 319 14.57 1.47 1.55
N LEU A 320 15.49 1.02 0.71
CA LEU A 320 16.02 -0.34 0.78
C LEU A 320 16.74 -0.57 2.10
N LEU A 321 16.45 -1.67 2.78
CA LEU A 321 17.14 -2.03 4.02
C LEU A 321 18.64 -2.21 3.77
N SER A 322 19.05 -2.71 2.60
CA SER A 322 20.46 -2.83 2.21
C SER A 322 21.20 -1.50 2.21
N SER A 323 20.50 -0.37 2.05
CA SER A 323 21.06 0.98 2.10
C SER A 323 21.13 1.52 3.53
N ILE A 324 20.16 1.19 4.38
CA ILE A 324 20.13 1.59 5.79
C ILE A 324 21.16 0.76 6.60
N TYR A 325 21.25 -0.54 6.32
CA TYR A 325 21.99 -1.51 7.13
C TYR A 325 23.45 -1.11 7.43
N PRO A 326 24.26 -0.62 6.48
CA PRO A 326 25.64 -0.20 6.76
C PRO A 326 25.77 0.85 7.86
N HIS A 327 24.73 1.68 8.05
CA HIS A 327 24.71 2.75 9.05
C HIS A 327 24.23 2.29 10.42
N ILE A 328 23.56 1.13 10.51
CA ILE A 328 22.95 0.64 11.76
C ILE A 328 23.54 -0.69 12.25
N GLN A 329 24.35 -1.37 11.43
CA GLN A 329 24.88 -2.70 11.74
C GLN A 329 25.66 -2.78 13.06
N SER A 330 26.32 -1.69 13.49
CA SER A 330 27.07 -1.64 14.76
C SER A 330 26.19 -1.70 16.00
N PHE A 331 24.88 -1.41 15.86
CA PHE A 331 23.91 -1.50 16.95
C PHE A 331 23.22 -2.86 17.03
N LEU A 332 23.35 -3.69 15.99
CA LEU A 332 22.68 -5.00 15.89
C LEU A 332 23.52 -6.16 16.46
N SER A 333 24.73 -5.88 16.94
CA SER A 333 25.73 -6.86 17.37
C SER A 333 25.62 -7.29 18.83
#